data_AF-A0A7J6QUS2-F1
#
_entry.id   AF-A0A7J6QUS2-F1
#
_cell.length_a   1.000
_cell.length_b   1.000
_cell.length_c   1.000
_cell.angle_alpha   90.00
_cell.angle_beta   90.00
_cell.angle_gamma   90.00
#
_symmetry.space_group_name_H-M   'P 1'
#
loop_
_entity.id
_entity.type
_entity.pdbx_description
1 polymer ?
#
loop_
_entity_poly.entity_id
_entity_poly.type
_entity_poly.pdbx_seq_one_letter_code
_entity_poly.pdbx_strand_id
1 'polypeptide(L)'
;MDSEIFRALDVAGAVPRRSFRMRARIRYNTYPLEHCAQRMDVGGRVMTNYLKEAIAYNKVDLDDAPLLVEHIRESMCYSAQDFVAEVEASRACPGETTRRYILPDHSSTSNHLGRVVDPRLGEDVSGRDSIDMNHERMVVSEALWQPGSIGILQAGLAEMAARAVMKSPVATRSAVAKKVRSLLFEDLGGLKVDALSGFMSLISYPMQDSNLRPSAP
;
A
#
# COMPACT_ATOMS: atom_id res chain seq x y z
N MET A 1 -2.11 11.11 -0.73
CA MET A 1 -1.76 9.78 -1.29
C MET A 1 -2.81 8.74 -0.95
N ASP A 2 -3.72 8.44 -1.85
CA ASP A 2 -4.84 9.30 -2.22
C ASP A 2 -6.05 8.39 -2.38
N SER A 3 -7.21 8.89 -1.98
CA SER A 3 -8.50 8.20 -2.02
C SER A 3 -8.96 7.86 -3.45
N GLU A 4 -8.19 8.26 -4.47
CA GLU A 4 -8.48 8.07 -5.89
C GLU A 4 -7.97 6.73 -6.46
N ILE A 5 -6.81 6.22 -6.00
CA ILE A 5 -6.33 4.86 -6.33
C ILE A 5 -7.40 3.82 -6.00
N PHE A 6 -8.04 4.00 -4.83
CA PHE A 6 -9.10 3.13 -4.32
C PHE A 6 -10.44 3.29 -5.04
N ARG A 7 -10.64 4.38 -5.79
CA ARG A 7 -11.87 4.63 -6.57
C ARG A 7 -11.78 4.06 -7.99
N ALA A 8 -10.58 4.05 -8.58
CA ALA A 8 -10.42 3.68 -9.97
C ALA A 8 -10.25 2.17 -10.20
N LEU A 9 -9.66 1.45 -9.23
CA LEU A 9 -10.05 0.07 -8.96
C LEU A 9 -11.44 0.13 -8.34
N ASP A 10 -12.46 -0.45 -8.96
CA ASP A 10 -13.81 -0.42 -8.41
C ASP A 10 -13.92 -1.34 -7.17
N VAL A 11 -13.40 -0.86 -6.04
CA VAL A 11 -13.73 -1.29 -4.67
C VAL A 11 -15.15 -0.81 -4.40
N ALA A 12 -16.12 -1.29 -5.19
CA ALA A 12 -17.54 -1.05 -4.96
C ALA A 12 -17.91 -1.65 -3.59
N GLY A 13 -18.03 -0.76 -2.60
CA GLY A 13 -18.59 -1.05 -1.28
C GLY A 13 -17.59 -1.02 -0.13
N ALA A 14 -16.88 0.09 0.08
CA ALA A 14 -16.38 0.43 1.42
C ALA A 14 -17.38 1.35 2.12
N VAL A 15 -18.53 0.79 2.50
CA VAL A 15 -19.19 1.24 3.73
C VAL A 15 -18.21 0.89 4.84
N PRO A 16 -17.86 1.81 5.77
CA PRO A 16 -16.88 1.55 6.82
C PRO A 16 -17.48 0.61 7.88
N ARG A 17 -17.76 -0.65 7.53
CA ARG A 17 -18.18 -1.70 8.47
C ARG A 17 -17.61 -3.05 8.06
N ARG A 18 -16.51 -3.42 8.73
CA ARG A 18 -16.12 -4.80 9.10
C ARG A 18 -15.77 -5.82 7.99
N SER A 19 -15.13 -5.41 6.90
CA SER A 19 -14.41 -6.37 6.03
C SER A 19 -13.04 -5.84 5.62
N PHE A 20 -12.02 -6.17 6.41
CA PHE A 20 -10.61 -5.74 6.30
C PHE A 20 -9.83 -6.31 5.09
N ARG A 21 -10.51 -6.76 4.04
CA ARG A 21 -9.89 -7.50 2.92
C ARG A 21 -9.98 -6.72 1.64
N MET A 22 -8.84 -6.47 1.02
CA MET A 22 -8.77 -5.74 -0.24
C MET A 22 -9.24 -6.64 -1.38
N ARG A 23 -9.96 -6.05 -2.34
CA ARG A 23 -10.48 -6.76 -3.52
C ARG A 23 -10.16 -5.99 -4.78
N ALA A 24 -9.63 -6.68 -5.79
CA ALA A 24 -9.51 -6.16 -7.14
C ALA A 24 -10.69 -6.66 -7.99
N ARG A 25 -11.51 -5.72 -8.49
CA ARG A 25 -12.59 -6.00 -9.43
C ARG A 25 -12.32 -5.30 -10.74
N ILE A 26 -12.32 -6.06 -11.83
CA ILE A 26 -12.15 -5.53 -13.18
C ILE A 26 -13.51 -5.22 -13.76
N ARG A 27 -13.64 -4.05 -14.39
CA ARG A 27 -14.79 -3.68 -15.21
C ARG A 27 -14.35 -3.47 -16.65
N TYR A 28 -15.15 -3.96 -17.59
CA TYR A 28 -15.00 -3.72 -19.02
C TYR A 28 -16.33 -3.18 -19.57
N ASN A 29 -16.30 -2.02 -20.22
CA ASN A 29 -17.52 -1.32 -20.70
C ASN A 29 -18.64 -1.28 -19.65
N THR A 30 -18.35 -0.79 -18.44
CA THR A 30 -19.25 -0.70 -17.27
C THR A 30 -19.75 -2.03 -16.68
N TYR A 31 -19.48 -3.18 -17.30
CA TYR A 31 -19.81 -4.49 -16.76
C TYR A 31 -18.69 -5.07 -15.88
N PRO A 32 -18.99 -5.57 -14.67
CA PRO A 32 -18.01 -6.24 -13.83
C PRO A 32 -17.70 -7.66 -14.33
N LEU A 33 -16.41 -7.98 -14.41
CA LEU A 33 -15.92 -9.33 -14.69
C LEU A 33 -15.69 -10.08 -13.37
N GLU A 34 -16.77 -10.60 -12.79
CA GLU A 34 -16.72 -11.23 -11.45
C GLU A 34 -15.75 -12.43 -11.37
N HIS A 35 -15.62 -13.23 -12.43
CA HIS A 35 -14.66 -14.35 -12.49
C HIS A 35 -13.19 -13.90 -12.43
N CYS A 36 -12.91 -12.62 -12.73
CA CYS A 36 -11.57 -12.04 -12.62
C CYS A 36 -11.27 -11.53 -11.20
N ALA A 37 -12.26 -11.41 -10.33
CA ALA A 37 -12.12 -10.75 -9.04
C ALA A 37 -11.06 -11.44 -8.17
N GLN A 38 -10.08 -10.67 -7.69
CA GLN A 38 -9.04 -11.14 -6.78
C GLN A 38 -9.21 -10.50 -5.40
N ARG A 39 -8.68 -11.17 -4.38
CA ARG A 39 -8.76 -10.72 -2.98
C ARG A 39 -7.43 -10.97 -2.30
N MET A 40 -7.04 -10.07 -1.41
CA MET A 40 -5.94 -10.25 -0.48
C MET A 40 -6.44 -10.02 0.95
N ASP A 41 -5.89 -10.77 1.90
CA ASP A 41 -6.25 -10.67 3.31
C ASP A 41 -5.41 -9.61 4.04
N VAL A 42 -4.34 -9.15 3.41
CA VAL A 42 -3.55 -7.99 3.83
C VAL A 42 -4.32 -6.70 3.53
N GLY A 43 -4.34 -5.79 4.50
CA GLY A 43 -5.04 -4.52 4.42
C GLY A 43 -4.74 -3.66 5.65
N GLY A 44 -5.55 -2.62 5.87
CA GLY A 44 -5.30 -1.63 6.94
C GLY A 44 -5.12 -2.23 8.34
N ARG A 45 -5.85 -3.30 8.70
CA ARG A 45 -5.69 -3.97 10.01
C ARG A 45 -4.32 -4.63 10.16
N VAL A 46 -3.83 -5.29 9.11
CA VAL A 46 -2.49 -5.92 9.15
C VAL A 46 -1.42 -4.84 9.29
N MET A 47 -1.55 -3.73 8.56
CA MET A 47 -0.63 -2.59 8.67
C MET A 47 -0.65 -1.96 10.06
N THR A 48 -1.84 -1.70 10.61
CA THR A 48 -2.00 -1.12 11.95
C THR A 48 -1.46 -2.06 13.03
N ASN A 49 -1.71 -3.38 12.92
CA ASN A 49 -1.16 -4.36 13.86
C ASN A 49 0.36 -4.44 13.77
N TYR A 50 0.91 -4.47 12.56
CA TYR A 50 2.36 -4.47 12.35
C TYR A 50 3.02 -3.21 12.93
N LEU A 51 2.42 -2.04 12.69
CA LEU A 51 2.90 -0.78 13.28
C LEU A 51 2.81 -0.82 14.81
N LYS A 52 1.72 -1.34 15.37
CA LYS A 52 1.55 -1.48 16.82
C LYS A 52 2.67 -2.33 17.43
N GLU A 53 2.96 -3.49 16.84
CA GLU A 53 4.04 -4.37 17.28
C GLU A 53 5.42 -3.69 17.16
N ALA A 54 5.67 -2.96 16.07
CA ALA A 54 6.92 -2.22 15.87
C ALA A 54 7.12 -1.11 16.92
N ILE A 55 6.06 -0.36 17.24
CA ILE A 55 6.10 0.69 18.27
C ILE A 55 6.26 0.09 19.67
N ALA A 56 5.51 -0.97 19.98
CA ALA A 56 5.55 -1.63 21.29
C ALA A 56 6.93 -2.24 21.59
N TYR A 57 7.63 -2.75 20.58
CA TYR A 57 8.96 -3.32 20.73
C TYR A 57 10.03 -2.28 21.12
N ASN A 58 9.91 -1.04 20.63
CA ASN A 58 10.99 -0.05 20.71
C ASN A 58 10.68 1.19 21.57
N LYS A 59 9.41 1.48 21.88
CA LYS A 59 8.99 2.81 22.36
C LYS A 59 7.96 2.75 23.48
N VAL A 60 6.71 2.43 23.14
CA VAL A 60 5.53 2.61 24.01
C VAL A 60 4.51 1.52 23.68
N ASP A 61 3.91 0.91 24.71
CA ASP A 61 2.79 0.00 24.51
C ASP A 61 1.50 0.79 24.27
N LEU A 62 0.85 0.54 23.13
CA LEU A 62 -0.38 1.20 22.67
C LEU A 62 -1.53 0.19 22.49
N ASP A 63 -1.49 -0.95 23.17
CA ASP A 63 -2.51 -2.00 23.05
C ASP A 63 -3.94 -1.50 23.36
N ASP A 64 -4.07 -0.60 24.33
CA ASP A 64 -5.36 -0.01 24.74
C ASP A 64 -5.80 1.19 23.86
N ALA A 65 -4.98 1.61 22.89
CA ALA A 65 -5.21 2.82 22.09
C ALA A 65 -5.22 2.57 20.56
N PRO A 66 -6.06 1.66 20.02
CA PRO A 66 -6.03 1.29 18.60
C PRO A 66 -6.33 2.45 17.64
N LEU A 67 -7.18 3.41 18.06
CA LEU A 67 -7.48 4.60 17.24
C LEU A 67 -6.28 5.55 17.14
N LEU A 68 -5.46 5.62 18.19
CA LEU A 68 -4.22 6.41 18.18
C LEU A 68 -3.20 5.78 17.24
N VAL A 69 -3.06 4.44 17.25
CA VAL A 69 -2.18 3.74 16.30
C VAL A 69 -2.64 3.97 14.85
N GLU A 70 -3.94 3.96 14.58
CA GLU A 70 -4.46 4.27 13.25
C GLU A 70 -4.16 5.72 12.83
N HIS A 71 -4.33 6.68 13.74
CA HIS A 71 -3.97 8.07 13.48
C HIS A 71 -2.45 8.25 13.26
N ILE A 72 -1.61 7.58 14.04
CA ILE A 72 -0.15 7.56 13.85
C ILE A 72 0.19 6.99 12.47
N ARG A 73 -0.44 5.87 12.07
CA ARG A 73 -0.26 5.27 10.73
C ARG A 73 -0.57 6.29 9.63
N GLU A 74 -1.73 6.94 9.71
CA GLU A 74 -2.17 7.90 8.68
C GLU A 74 -1.33 9.18 8.65
N SER A 75 -0.80 9.61 9.79
CA SER A 75 -0.01 10.83 9.90
C SER A 75 1.47 10.62 9.55
N MET A 76 2.03 9.44 9.84
CA MET A 76 3.46 9.19 9.76
C MET A 76 3.86 8.29 8.61
N CYS A 77 3.07 7.26 8.29
CA CYS A 77 3.40 6.29 7.26
C CYS A 77 3.18 6.87 5.87
N TYR A 78 4.02 6.45 4.93
CA TYR A 78 3.92 6.82 3.53
C TYR A 78 4.44 5.69 2.65
N SER A 79 4.10 5.70 1.38
CA SER A 79 4.62 4.73 0.41
C SER A 79 5.84 5.32 -0.29
N ALA A 80 7.01 4.72 -0.08
CA ALA A 80 8.22 5.02 -0.84
C ALA A 80 8.01 4.70 -2.32
N GLN A 81 8.71 5.42 -3.21
CA GLN A 81 8.75 5.10 -4.65
C GLN A 81 9.76 3.99 -4.95
N ASP A 82 10.97 4.12 -4.40
CA ASP A 82 11.99 3.08 -4.39
C ASP A 82 12.25 2.70 -2.93
N PHE A 83 11.63 1.61 -2.50
CA PHE A 83 11.71 1.16 -1.12
C PHE A 83 13.16 0.82 -0.72
N VAL A 84 13.93 0.18 -1.59
CA VAL A 84 15.28 -0.28 -1.23
C VAL A 84 16.21 0.91 -1.07
N ALA A 85 16.23 1.81 -2.07
CA ALA A 85 17.08 2.98 -2.03
C ALA A 85 16.72 3.91 -0.85
N GLU A 86 15.43 4.09 -0.57
CA GLU A 86 14.99 4.97 0.51
C GLU A 86 15.25 4.38 1.90
N VAL A 87 15.13 3.06 2.07
CA VAL A 87 15.55 2.38 3.30
C VAL A 87 17.06 2.54 3.51
N GLU A 88 17.88 2.37 2.47
CA GLU A 88 19.33 2.57 2.56
C GLU A 88 19.68 4.02 2.93
N ALA A 89 19.05 5.00 2.28
CA ALA A 89 19.22 6.41 2.60
C ALA A 89 18.81 6.72 4.06
N SER A 90 17.70 6.14 4.53
CA SER A 90 17.23 6.30 5.91
C SER A 90 18.17 5.70 6.95
N ARG A 91 18.95 4.68 6.58
CA ARG A 91 19.97 4.06 7.43
C ARG A 91 21.27 4.87 7.43
N ALA A 92 21.65 5.41 6.28
CA ALA A 92 22.84 6.26 6.14
C ALA A 92 22.67 7.61 6.85
N CYS A 93 21.50 8.23 6.70
CA CYS A 93 21.18 9.55 7.23
C CYS A 93 19.85 9.52 8.02
N PRO A 94 19.81 8.89 9.20
CA PRO A 94 18.56 8.69 9.94
C PRO A 94 17.86 10.00 10.31
N GLY A 95 18.61 11.07 10.56
CA GLY A 95 18.04 12.36 10.88
C GLY A 95 17.16 12.95 9.76
N GLU A 96 17.29 12.51 8.50
CA GLU A 96 16.50 13.01 7.35
C GLU A 96 15.10 12.49 7.31
N THR A 97 15.01 11.18 7.49
CA THR A 97 13.78 10.43 7.29
C THR A 97 13.02 10.28 8.61
N THR A 98 13.71 10.44 9.74
CA THR A 98 13.09 10.36 11.06
C THR A 98 12.04 11.46 11.24
N ARG A 99 10.87 11.08 11.72
CA ARG A 99 9.83 11.99 12.19
C ARG A 99 9.46 11.61 13.62
N ARG A 100 9.06 12.61 14.40
CA ARG A 100 8.61 12.45 15.78
C ARG A 100 7.11 12.62 15.86
N TYR A 101 6.43 11.70 16.51
CA TYR A 101 5.03 11.83 16.87
C TYR A 101 4.92 12.19 18.35
N ILE A 102 4.34 13.34 18.68
CA ILE A 102 4.07 13.74 20.06
C ILE A 102 2.70 13.16 20.45
N LEU A 103 2.68 12.36 21.50
CA LEU A 103 1.46 11.74 22.02
C LEU A 103 0.51 12.81 22.60
N PRO A 104 -0.81 12.56 22.56
CA PRO A 104 -1.77 13.47 23.17
C PRO A 104 -1.67 13.45 24.69
N ASP A 105 -1.54 14.63 25.30
CA ASP A 105 -1.54 14.78 26.75
C ASP A 105 -2.97 14.99 27.26
N HIS A 106 -3.37 14.27 28.31
CA HIS A 106 -4.70 14.43 28.94
C HIS A 106 -4.96 15.82 29.56
N SER A 107 -3.95 16.67 29.65
CA SER A 107 -4.01 17.99 30.27
C SER A 107 -4.36 19.13 29.32
N SER A 108 -4.15 18.95 28.00
CA SER A 108 -4.18 20.04 27.03
C SER A 108 -5.33 19.88 26.02
N THR A 109 -6.34 20.75 26.11
CA THR A 109 -7.56 20.74 25.27
C THR A 109 -7.28 20.89 23.76
N SER A 110 -6.10 21.35 23.35
CA SER A 110 -5.76 21.63 21.95
C SER A 110 -5.16 20.44 21.17
N ASN A 111 -4.67 19.39 21.85
CA ASN A 111 -3.93 18.29 21.21
C ASN A 111 -4.48 16.91 21.57
N HIS A 112 -5.74 16.65 21.24
CA HIS A 112 -6.45 15.42 21.63
C HIS A 112 -6.03 14.16 20.83
N LEU A 113 -5.38 14.31 19.67
CA LEU A 113 -4.91 13.19 18.85
C LEU A 113 -3.38 13.05 18.82
N GLY A 114 -2.62 14.09 19.16
CA GLY A 114 -1.18 14.14 18.97
C GLY A 114 -0.79 14.88 17.68
N ARG A 115 0.52 15.10 17.46
CA ARG A 115 1.01 15.80 16.28
C ARG A 115 2.36 15.28 15.79
N VAL A 116 2.61 15.40 14.49
CA VAL A 116 3.89 15.08 13.86
C VAL A 116 4.80 16.31 13.88
N VAL A 117 6.06 16.09 14.22
CA VAL A 117 7.10 17.11 14.27
C VAL A 117 8.36 16.59 13.58
N ASP A 118 9.07 17.48 12.89
CA ASP A 118 10.41 17.19 12.39
C ASP A 118 11.43 17.47 13.50
N PRO A 119 12.19 16.46 13.99
CA PRO A 119 13.20 16.65 15.02
C PRO A 119 14.27 17.70 14.63
N ARG A 120 14.49 17.94 13.33
CA ARG A 120 15.48 18.90 12.83
C ARG A 120 15.09 20.35 13.13
N LEU A 121 13.81 20.65 13.29
CA LEU A 121 13.33 22.01 13.54
C LEU A 121 13.53 22.46 14.99
N GLY A 122 14.04 21.58 15.86
CA GLY A 122 14.44 21.94 17.23
C GLY A 122 13.27 22.38 18.11
N GLU A 123 12.05 21.92 17.82
CA GLU A 123 10.92 22.14 18.74
C GLU A 123 11.22 21.51 20.10
N ASP A 124 10.97 22.25 21.18
CA ASP A 124 11.12 21.73 22.52
C ASP A 124 10.01 20.71 22.82
N VAL A 125 10.42 19.44 22.90
CA VAL A 125 9.56 18.30 23.22
C VAL A 125 9.81 17.82 24.66
N SER A 126 10.55 18.60 25.46
CA SER A 126 10.90 18.22 26.82
C SER A 126 9.65 18.00 27.67
N GLY A 127 9.58 16.83 28.32
CA GLY A 127 8.48 16.45 29.20
C GLY A 127 7.21 15.98 28.50
N ARG A 128 7.22 15.76 27.18
CA ARG A 128 6.11 15.11 26.45
C ARG A 128 6.50 13.73 25.97
N ASP A 129 5.55 12.80 26.04
CA ASP A 129 5.76 11.46 25.51
C ASP A 129 5.75 11.52 23.98
N SER A 130 6.74 10.89 23.35
CA SER A 130 6.90 10.95 21.90
C SER A 130 7.50 9.67 21.31
N ILE A 131 7.17 9.43 20.04
CA ILE A 131 7.54 8.25 19.27
C ILE A 131 8.31 8.71 18.05
N ASP A 132 9.61 8.40 18.02
CA ASP A 132 10.46 8.64 16.85
C ASP A 132 10.42 7.42 15.92
N MET A 133 10.02 7.63 14.67
CA MET A 133 9.98 6.58 13.64
C MET A 133 10.81 7.00 12.43
N ASN A 134 11.53 6.03 11.89
CA ASN A 134 12.37 6.21 10.71
C ASN A 134 11.86 5.33 9.55
N HIS A 135 12.61 4.28 9.16
CA HIS A 135 12.24 3.38 8.07
C HIS A 135 10.94 2.58 8.32
N GLU A 136 10.50 2.44 9.58
CA GLU A 136 9.21 1.81 9.92
C GLU A 136 8.04 2.49 9.18
N ARG A 137 8.14 3.80 8.94
CA ARG A 137 7.14 4.61 8.24
C ARG A 137 6.87 4.13 6.81
N MET A 138 7.90 3.62 6.13
CA MET A 138 7.80 3.09 4.76
C MET A 138 7.52 1.58 4.74
N VAL A 139 8.08 0.82 5.70
CA VAL A 139 7.88 -0.65 5.79
C VAL A 139 6.41 -1.01 5.99
N VAL A 140 5.69 -0.26 6.85
CA VAL A 140 4.26 -0.49 7.09
C VAL A 140 3.44 -0.39 5.81
N SER A 141 3.74 0.59 4.96
CA SER A 141 3.08 0.78 3.66
C SER A 141 3.52 -0.26 2.63
N GLU A 142 4.78 -0.70 2.70
CA GLU A 142 5.33 -1.72 1.81
C GLU A 142 4.70 -3.09 2.02
N ALA A 143 4.17 -3.39 3.21
CA ALA A 143 3.41 -4.61 3.48
C ALA A 143 2.22 -4.83 2.52
N LEU A 144 1.63 -3.77 1.96
CA LEU A 144 0.57 -3.90 0.94
C LEU A 144 1.11 -4.34 -0.44
N TRP A 145 2.33 -3.91 -0.77
CA TRP A 145 2.98 -4.15 -2.06
C TRP A 145 3.69 -5.50 -2.07
N GLN A 146 4.38 -5.80 -0.97
CA GLN A 146 5.15 -7.02 -0.75
C GLN A 146 4.89 -7.55 0.66
N PRO A 147 3.77 -8.28 0.89
CA PRO A 147 3.45 -8.89 2.18
C PRO A 147 4.55 -9.79 2.75
N GLY A 148 5.37 -10.40 1.87
CA GLY A 148 6.50 -11.23 2.27
C GLY A 148 7.55 -10.48 3.11
N SER A 149 7.65 -9.16 2.99
CA SER A 149 8.56 -8.33 3.78
C SER A 149 8.25 -8.36 5.29
N ILE A 150 6.98 -8.61 5.65
CA ILE A 150 6.52 -8.75 7.04
C ILE A 150 6.22 -10.21 7.40
N GLY A 151 6.72 -11.17 6.61
CA GLY A 151 6.54 -12.60 6.87
C GLY A 151 5.18 -13.18 6.44
N ILE A 152 4.36 -12.44 5.70
CA ILE A 152 3.08 -12.93 5.19
C ILE A 152 3.26 -13.48 3.78
N LEU A 153 3.05 -14.80 3.63
CA LEU A 153 3.13 -15.50 2.35
C LEU A 153 1.85 -15.33 1.52
N GLN A 154 1.61 -14.11 1.05
CA GLN A 154 0.48 -13.78 0.15
C GLN A 154 0.93 -12.84 -0.97
N ALA A 155 0.24 -12.92 -2.10
CA ALA A 155 0.39 -11.98 -3.21
C ALA A 155 0.06 -10.54 -2.74
N GLY A 156 0.94 -9.59 -3.06
CA GLY A 156 0.70 -8.18 -2.81
C GLY A 156 -0.28 -7.55 -3.80
N LEU A 157 -0.55 -6.26 -3.64
CA LEU A 157 -1.48 -5.50 -4.48
C LEU A 157 -1.14 -5.58 -5.98
N ALA A 158 0.14 -5.38 -6.30
CA ALA A 158 0.69 -5.45 -7.64
C ALA A 158 0.39 -6.80 -8.33
N GLU A 159 0.73 -7.89 -7.66
CA GLU A 159 0.52 -9.24 -8.15
C GLU A 159 -0.98 -9.60 -8.23
N MET A 160 -1.77 -9.17 -7.24
CA MET A 160 -3.22 -9.33 -7.23
C MET A 160 -3.86 -8.69 -8.47
N ALA A 161 -3.45 -7.47 -8.82
CA ALA A 161 -3.93 -6.76 -10.01
C ALA A 161 -3.53 -7.50 -11.29
N ALA A 162 -2.26 -7.92 -11.41
CA ALA A 162 -1.77 -8.70 -12.56
C ALA A 162 -2.56 -10.02 -12.74
N ARG A 163 -2.79 -10.76 -11.65
CA ARG A 163 -3.60 -11.99 -11.66
C ARG A 163 -5.04 -11.72 -12.10
N ALA A 164 -5.63 -10.61 -11.69
CA ALA A 164 -6.96 -10.21 -12.13
C ALA A 164 -6.98 -9.97 -13.65
N VAL A 165 -6.00 -9.23 -14.18
CA VAL A 165 -5.86 -8.95 -15.61
C VAL A 165 -5.66 -10.25 -16.39
N MET A 166 -4.83 -11.17 -15.91
CA MET A 166 -4.59 -12.46 -16.58
C MET A 166 -5.82 -13.35 -16.64
N LYS A 167 -6.70 -13.29 -15.63
CA LYS A 167 -8.00 -13.98 -15.66
C LYS A 167 -9.01 -13.36 -16.63
N SER A 168 -8.80 -12.12 -17.06
CA SER A 168 -9.68 -11.50 -18.06
C SER A 168 -9.56 -12.19 -19.42
N PRO A 169 -10.65 -12.20 -20.22
CA PRO A 169 -10.64 -12.72 -21.58
C PRO A 169 -9.52 -12.09 -22.41
N VAL A 170 -8.86 -12.89 -23.26
CA VAL A 170 -7.71 -12.46 -24.06
C VAL A 170 -8.03 -11.21 -24.90
N ALA A 171 -9.25 -11.13 -25.45
CA ALA A 171 -9.71 -9.99 -26.25
C ALA A 171 -9.77 -8.66 -25.48
N THR A 172 -10.04 -8.69 -24.16
CA THR A 172 -10.19 -7.47 -23.34
C THR A 172 -8.96 -7.18 -22.48
N ARG A 173 -8.05 -8.16 -22.35
CA ARG A 173 -6.87 -8.11 -21.48
C ARG A 173 -5.99 -6.89 -21.73
N SER A 174 -5.71 -6.54 -22.99
CA SER A 174 -4.88 -5.39 -23.34
C SER A 174 -5.52 -4.05 -22.94
N ALA A 175 -6.83 -3.90 -23.19
CA ALA A 175 -7.58 -2.71 -22.81
C ALA A 175 -7.66 -2.55 -21.28
N VAL A 176 -7.92 -3.66 -20.56
CA VAL A 176 -7.95 -3.67 -19.09
C VAL A 176 -6.56 -3.37 -18.53
N ALA A 177 -5.51 -4.00 -19.06
CA ALA A 177 -4.13 -3.77 -18.63
C ALA A 177 -3.72 -2.31 -18.79
N LYS A 178 -4.05 -1.68 -19.94
CA LYS A 178 -3.78 -0.27 -20.19
C LYS A 178 -4.52 0.64 -19.19
N LYS A 179 -5.77 0.30 -18.87
CA LYS A 179 -6.55 1.05 -17.88
C LYS A 179 -5.98 0.91 -16.47
N VAL A 180 -5.69 -0.30 -16.02
CA VAL A 180 -5.04 -0.56 -14.72
C VAL A 180 -3.70 0.17 -14.64
N ARG A 181 -2.92 0.16 -15.73
CA ARG A 181 -1.66 0.90 -15.82
C ARG A 181 -1.87 2.40 -15.66
N SER A 182 -2.80 3.03 -16.39
CA SER A 182 -3.09 4.47 -16.25
C SER A 182 -3.39 4.85 -14.80
N LEU A 183 -4.26 4.07 -14.14
CA LEU A 183 -4.69 4.33 -12.78
C LEU A 183 -3.57 4.15 -11.75
N LEU A 184 -2.70 3.17 -11.95
CA LEU A 184 -1.54 2.98 -11.08
C LEU A 184 -0.45 4.02 -11.35
N PHE A 185 -0.24 4.46 -12.60
CA PHE A 185 0.81 5.41 -12.96
C PHE A 185 0.46 6.86 -12.61
N GLU A 186 -0.80 7.28 -12.79
CA GLU A 186 -1.25 8.64 -12.48
C GLU A 186 -1.13 8.96 -10.98
N ASP A 187 -1.36 7.97 -10.11
CA ASP A 187 -1.44 8.19 -8.67
C ASP A 187 -0.18 7.80 -7.88
N LEU A 188 0.70 6.94 -8.41
CA LEU A 188 1.86 6.39 -7.65
C LEU A 188 3.23 6.85 -8.15
N GLY A 189 3.30 7.83 -9.06
CA GLY A 189 4.55 8.50 -9.41
C GLY A 189 5.55 7.63 -10.19
N GLY A 190 5.08 6.78 -11.10
CA GLY A 190 5.91 6.12 -12.13
C GLY A 190 6.81 4.98 -11.66
N LEU A 191 7.69 5.20 -10.68
CA LEU A 191 8.77 4.28 -10.32
C LEU A 191 8.29 2.93 -9.76
N LYS A 192 7.28 2.92 -8.88
CA LYS A 192 6.69 1.66 -8.37
C LYS A 192 6.07 0.81 -9.47
N VAL A 193 5.70 1.42 -10.59
CA VAL A 193 5.02 0.76 -11.69
C VAL A 193 6.00 0.23 -12.74
N ASP A 194 7.27 0.66 -12.73
CA ASP A 194 8.31 0.07 -13.58
C ASP A 194 8.75 -1.31 -13.08
N ALA A 195 8.72 -1.55 -11.76
CA ALA A 195 8.83 -2.91 -11.21
C ALA A 195 7.65 -3.82 -11.62
N LEU A 196 6.46 -3.23 -11.83
CA LEU A 196 5.29 -3.87 -12.44
C LEU A 196 5.40 -4.00 -13.96
N SER A 197 6.24 -3.21 -14.63
CA SER A 197 6.38 -3.24 -16.09
C SER A 197 6.97 -4.57 -16.58
N GLY A 198 7.83 -5.22 -15.80
CA GLY A 198 8.28 -6.59 -16.07
C GLY A 198 7.14 -7.61 -16.05
N PHE A 199 6.22 -7.48 -15.09
CA PHE A 199 5.01 -8.32 -15.02
C PHE A 199 3.95 -7.95 -16.06
N MET A 200 3.79 -6.68 -16.41
CA MET A 200 2.80 -6.21 -17.39
C MET A 200 3.28 -6.32 -18.85
N SER A 201 4.59 -6.28 -19.10
CA SER A 201 5.16 -6.56 -20.42
C SER A 201 4.91 -8.01 -20.85
N LEU A 202 4.92 -8.96 -19.90
CA LEU A 202 4.46 -10.34 -20.11
C LEU A 202 2.97 -10.44 -20.52
N ILE A 203 2.15 -9.44 -20.19
CA ILE A 203 0.73 -9.35 -20.57
C ILE A 203 0.57 -8.74 -21.98
N SER A 204 1.53 -7.91 -22.41
CA SER A 204 1.55 -7.25 -23.72
C SER A 204 2.21 -8.06 -24.83
N TYR A 205 2.92 -9.15 -24.53
CA TYR A 205 3.32 -10.09 -25.58
C TYR A 205 2.07 -10.78 -26.13
N PRO A 206 1.74 -10.61 -27.42
CA PRO A 206 0.80 -11.51 -28.05
C PRO A 206 1.44 -12.89 -27.91
N MET A 207 0.75 -13.80 -27.21
CA MET A 207 1.04 -15.22 -27.36
C MET A 207 0.91 -15.48 -28.86
N GLN A 208 2.04 -15.63 -29.56
CA GLN A 208 2.02 -16.01 -30.97
C GLN A 208 1.27 -17.33 -30.99
N ASP A 209 0.08 -17.34 -31.58
CA ASP A 209 -0.65 -18.55 -31.95
C ASP A 209 0.16 -19.27 -33.04
N SER A 210 1.31 -19.84 -32.68
CA SER A 210 1.88 -20.96 -33.42
C SER A 210 1.07 -22.19 -32.99
N ASN A 211 -0.07 -22.42 -33.64
CA ASN A 211 -0.68 -23.73 -33.94
C ASN A 211 -2.20 -23.70 -34.23
N LEU A 212 -2.70 -22.75 -35.01
CA LEU A 212 -4.03 -22.82 -35.62
C LEU A 212 -3.93 -22.27 -37.06
N ARG A 213 -3.65 -23.07 -38.10
CA ARG A 213 -4.54 -23.97 -38.87
C ARG A 213 -3.79 -24.37 -40.18
N PRO A 214 -4.34 -25.22 -41.08
CA PRO A 214 -5.06 -26.48 -40.91
C PRO A 214 -4.33 -27.62 -41.67
N SER A 215 -4.42 -28.87 -41.21
CA SER A 215 -4.17 -30.03 -42.07
C SER A 215 -5.37 -30.96 -42.01
N ALA A 216 -6.20 -30.87 -43.03
CA ALA A 216 -7.11 -31.93 -43.42
C ALA A 216 -7.12 -31.95 -44.96
N PRO A 217 -7.19 -33.16 -45.54
CA PRO A 217 -6.59 -33.52 -46.83
C PRO A 217 -7.25 -32.89 -48.06
#